data_AF-A0A846DNJ1-F1
#
_entry.id   AF-A0A846DNJ1-F1
#
_cell.length_a   1.000
_cell.length_b   1.000
_cell.length_c   1.000
_cell.angle_alpha   90.00
_cell.angle_beta   90.00
_cell.angle_gamma   90.00
#
_symmetry.space_group_name_H-M   'P 1'
#
loop_
_entity.id
_entity.type
_entity.pdbx_description
1 polymer ?
#
loop_
_entity_poly.entity_id
_entity_poly.type
_entity_poly.pdbx_seq_one_letter_code
_entity_poly.pdbx_strand_id
1 'polypeptide(L)' 'MDGTKSFITGRPLFGTLVSLAHHGKASVGVIDHCMLNERWTGA' A
#
# COMPACT_ATOMS: atom_id res chain seq x y z
N MET A 1 6.42 3.14 -0.06
CA MET A 1 5.51 4.09 -0.74
C MET A 1 5.38 3.62 -2.17
N ASP A 2 4.18 3.24 -2.58
CA ASP A 2 3.88 2.96 -3.98
C ASP A 2 3.23 4.19 -4.62
N GLY A 3 3.42 4.37 -5.93
CA GLY A 3 2.90 5.54 -6.64
C GLY A 3 3.79 6.79 -6.58
N THR A 4 5.13 6.66 -6.59
CA THR A 4 6.09 7.79 -6.53
C THR A 4 5.81 8.90 -7.54
N LYS A 5 5.42 8.55 -8.78
CA LYS A 5 5.04 9.55 -9.80
C LYS A 5 3.79 10.32 -9.40
N SER A 6 2.76 9.61 -8.90
CA SER A 6 1.53 10.23 -8.38
C SER A 6 1.84 11.16 -7.22
N PHE A 7 2.70 10.73 -6.29
CA PHE A 7 3.18 11.55 -5.18
C PHE A 7 3.86 12.85 -5.66
N ILE A 8 4.87 12.75 -6.54
CA ILE A 8 5.62 13.91 -7.05
C ILE A 8 4.71 14.87 -7.83
N THR A 9 3.69 14.36 -8.51
CA THR A 9 2.74 15.17 -9.31
C THR A 9 1.51 15.64 -8.54
N GLY A 10 1.44 15.40 -7.22
CA GLY A 10 0.32 15.82 -6.38
C GLY A 10 -0.99 15.07 -6.61
N ARG A 11 -0.96 13.89 -7.24
CA ARG A 11 -2.14 13.03 -7.43
C ARG A 11 -2.34 12.13 -6.21
N PRO A 12 -3.55 12.01 -5.64
CA PRO A 12 -3.82 11.22 -4.43
C PRO A 12 -3.87 9.70 -4.70
N LEU A 13 -3.09 9.21 -5.66
CA LEU A 13 -3.01 7.82 -6.08
C LEU A 13 -1.64 7.23 -5.69
N PHE A 14 -1.24 7.47 -4.44
CA PHE A 14 -0.07 6.87 -3.80
C PHE A 14 -0.47 6.34 -2.43
N GLY A 15 0.27 5.35 -1.95
CA GLY A 15 -0.07 4.68 -0.71
C GLY A 15 1.10 3.96 -0.05
N THR A 16 0.82 3.43 1.13
CA THR A 16 1.74 2.56 1.86
C THR A 16 1.36 1.11 1.60
N LEU A 17 2.34 0.30 1.21
CA LEU A 17 2.20 -1.14 1.06
C LEU A 17 3.05 -1.81 2.15
N VAL A 18 2.43 -2.66 2.97
CA VAL A 18 3.11 -3.48 3.98
C VAL A 18 2.67 -4.92 3.80
N SER A 19 3.61 -5.85 3.79
CA SER A 19 3.30 -7.28 3.76
C SER A 19 4.19 -8.06 4.72
N LEU A 20 3.66 -9.17 5.21
CA LEU A 20 4.38 -10.17 5.98
C LEU A 20 4.47 -11.44 5.14
N ALA A 21 5.70 -11.87 4.87
CA ALA A 21 5.98 -13.20 4.35
C ALA A 21 6.57 -14.06 5.48
N HIS A 22 6.03 -15.26 5.66
CA HIS A 22 6.52 -16.24 6.62
C HIS A 22 7.03 -17.47 5.86
N HIS A 23 8.30 -17.81 6.05
CA HIS A 23 8.98 -18.87 5.30
C HIS A 23 8.82 -18.76 3.76
N GLY A 24 8.94 -17.55 3.22
CA GLY A 24 8.80 -17.30 1.78
C GLY A 24 7.37 -17.37 1.25
N LYS A 25 6.36 -17.62 2.09
CA LYS A 25 4.94 -17.58 1.73
C LYS A 25 4.31 -16.28 2.22
N ALA A 26 3.55 -15.60 1.37
CA ALA A 26 2.77 -14.44 1.78
C ALA A 26 1.74 -14.85 2.85
N SER A 27 1.66 -14.10 3.95
CA SER A 27 0.76 -14.37 5.07
C SER A 27 -0.21 -13.23 5.35
N VAL A 28 0.20 -11.98 5.13
CA VAL A 28 -0.70 -10.83 5.28
C VAL A 28 -0.21 -9.66 4.43
N GLY A 29 -1.14 -8.83 3.96
CA GLY A 29 -0.86 -7.60 3.23
C GLY A 29 -1.81 -6.47 3.63
N VAL A 30 -1.29 -5.26 3.65
CA VAL A 30 -2.04 -4.01 3.87
C VAL A 30 -1.66 -3.01 2.78
N ILE A 31 -2.69 -2.41 2.18
CA ILE A 31 -2.59 -1.27 1.28
C ILE A 31 -3.33 -0.11 1.96
N ASP A 32 -2.64 0.99 2.18
CA ASP A 32 -3.20 2.19 2.81
C ASP A 32 -3.05 3.40 1.87
N HIS A 33 -4.17 3.90 1.36
CA HIS A 33 -4.25 5.15 0.62
C HIS A 33 -4.80 6.25 1.54
N CYS A 34 -3.92 6.83 2.36
CA CYS A 34 -4.29 7.82 3.37
C CYS A 34 -5.05 9.03 2.82
N MET A 35 -4.71 9.50 1.60
CA MET A 35 -5.38 10.62 0.94
C MET A 35 -6.83 10.29 0.51
N LEU A 36 -7.12 9.02 0.26
CA LEU A 36 -8.47 8.56 -0.12
C LEU A 36 -9.25 8.04 1.09
N ASN A 37 -8.61 7.95 2.26
CA ASN A 37 -9.13 7.28 3.44
C ASN A 37 -9.56 5.82 3.15
N GLU A 38 -8.79 5.14 2.31
CA GLU A 38 -9.05 3.76 1.90
C GLU A 38 -7.95 2.84 2.44
N ARG A 39 -8.37 1.70 2.97
CA ARG A 39 -7.48 0.63 3.42
C ARG A 39 -7.99 -0.72 2.94
N TRP A 40 -7.10 -1.46 2.29
CA TRP A 40 -7.34 -2.84 1.92
C TRP A 40 -6.42 -3.75 2.71
N THR A 41 -6.97 -4.89 3.13
CA THR A 41 -6.26 -5.92 3.88
C THR A 41 -6.50 -7.27 3.23
N GLY A 42 -5.48 -8.12 3.20
CA GLY A 42 -5.58 -9.52 2.75
C GLY A 42 -4.74 -10.44 3.63
N ALA A 43 -5.20 -11.69 3.79
CA ALA A 43 -4.57 -12.74 4.58
C ALA A 43 -4.75 -14.09 3.89
#